data_AF-A0AAV0PJ78-F1
#
_entry.id   AF-A0AAV0PJ78-F1
#
_cell.length_a   1.000
_cell.length_b   1.000
_cell.length_c   1.000
_cell.angle_alpha   90.00
_cell.angle_beta   90.00
_cell.angle_gamma   90.00
#
_symmetry.space_group_name_H-M   'P 1'
#
loop_
_entity.id
_entity.type
_entity.pdbx_description
1 polymer ?
#
loop_
_entity_poly.entity_id
_entity_poly.type
_entity_poly.pdbx_seq_one_letter_code
_entity_poly.pdbx_strand_id
1 'polypeptide(L)' 'MVRCLVEGEIAGAGLDVFEDEPVVPKELLELDNVVLSPHSAVLTRESMMELARLVVGNLEAFFSNEPLLSEYEDD' A
#
# COMPACT_ATOMS: atom_id res chain seq x y z
N MET A 1 -3.50 14.73 -10.96
CA MET A 1 -4.39 14.54 -9.80
C MET A 1 -4.42 15.78 -8.90
N VAL A 2 -3.30 16.20 -8.31
CA VAL A 2 -3.23 17.35 -7.39
C VAL A 2 -3.96 18.58 -7.91
N ARG A 3 -3.67 19.00 -9.16
CA ARG A 3 -4.35 20.12 -9.81
C ARG A 3 -5.88 20.01 -9.78
N CYS A 4 -6.44 18.84 -10.11
CA CYS A 4 -7.88 18.61 -10.14
C CYS A 4 -8.53 18.72 -8.75
N LEU A 5 -7.79 18.37 -7.67
CA LEU A 5 -8.26 18.54 -6.29
C LEU A 5 -8.23 20.02 -5.86
N VAL A 6 -7.19 20.75 -6.26
CA VAL A 6 -7.05 22.20 -6.02
C VAL A 6 -8.12 22.99 -6.78
N GLU A 7 -8.37 22.64 -8.04
CA GLU A 7 -9.37 23.28 -8.91
C GLU A 7 -10.81 22.84 -8.61
N GLY A 8 -11.00 21.84 -7.74
CA GLY A 8 -12.32 21.32 -7.36
C GLY A 8 -12.99 20.46 -8.44
N GLU A 9 -12.27 20.05 -9.49
CA GLU A 9 -12.74 19.05 -10.47
C GLU A 9 -12.96 17.69 -9.79
N ILE A 10 -12.09 17.35 -8.82
CA ILE A 10 -12.27 16.25 -7.89
C ILE A 10 -12.70 16.84 -6.55
N ALA A 11 -13.87 16.45 -6.07
CA ALA A 11 -14.43 16.99 -4.84
C ALA A 11 -13.59 16.67 -3.60
N GLY A 12 -12.89 15.53 -3.58
CA GLY A 12 -11.95 15.15 -2.53
C GLY A 12 -11.30 13.78 -2.77
N ALA A 13 -10.32 13.42 -1.95
CA ALA A 13 -9.62 12.13 -2.05
C ALA A 13 -9.14 11.60 -0.68
N GLY A 14 -9.08 10.28 -0.54
CA GLY A 14 -8.37 9.59 0.54
C GLY A 14 -7.17 8.85 -0.04
N LEU A 15 -5.95 9.15 0.42
CA LEU A 15 -4.71 8.60 -0.14
C LEU A 15 -3.89 7.93 0.96
N ASP A 16 -3.58 6.64 0.79
CA ASP A 16 -2.61 5.93 1.64
C ASP A 16 -1.21 5.87 1.00
N VAL A 17 -1.12 6.06 -0.32
CA VAL A 17 0.13 5.98 -1.08
C VAL A 17 0.39 7.23 -1.91
N PHE A 18 1.67 7.51 -2.17
CA PHE A 18 2.15 8.66 -2.94
C PHE A 18 3.12 8.21 -4.04
N GLU A 19 3.24 9.03 -5.09
CA GLU A 19 4.12 8.74 -6.23
C GLU A 19 5.60 8.66 -5.81
N ASP A 20 6.05 9.62 -5.00
CA ASP A 20 7.44 9.75 -4.54
C ASP A 20 7.56 9.48 -3.02
N GLU A 21 7.03 8.35 -2.54
CA GLU A 21 7.11 8.01 -1.11
C GLU A 21 8.55 7.99 -0.56
N PRO A 22 8.77 8.53 0.66
CA PRO A 22 7.78 9.02 1.64
C PRO A 22 7.43 10.51 1.47
N VAL A 23 7.84 11.15 0.37
CA VAL A 23 7.61 12.58 0.13
C VAL A 23 6.16 12.82 -0.29
N VAL A 24 5.47 13.64 0.50
CA VAL A 24 4.09 14.06 0.19
C VAL A 24 4.12 15.43 -0.50
N PRO A 25 3.43 15.61 -1.65
CA PRO A 25 3.23 16.93 -2.25
C PRO A 25 2.64 17.91 -1.24
N LYS A 26 3.24 19.09 -1.09
CA LYS A 26 2.85 20.08 -0.07
C LYS A 26 1.41 20.53 -0.24
N GLU A 27 0.96 20.65 -1.49
CA GLU A 27 -0.40 21.02 -1.83
C GLU A 27 -1.42 20.07 -1.23
N LEU A 28 -1.13 18.75 -1.18
CA LEU A 28 -2.05 17.77 -0.59
C LEU A 28 -2.15 17.89 0.94
N LEU A 29 -1.10 18.40 1.62
CA LEU A 29 -1.11 18.62 3.07
C LEU A 29 -1.95 19.84 3.48
N GLU A 30 -2.19 20.76 2.55
CA GLU A 30 -2.90 22.03 2.79
C GLU A 30 -4.39 21.96 2.43
N LEU A 31 -4.82 20.90 1.75
CA LEU A 31 -6.18 20.75 1.24
C LEU A 31 -7.15 20.16 2.29
N ASP A 32 -8.21 20.90 2.61
CA ASP A 32 -9.28 20.43 3.52
C ASP A 32 -10.12 19.27 2.94
N ASN A 33 -10.09 19.06 1.62
CA ASN A 33 -10.82 18.01 0.93
C ASN A 33 -10.00 16.73 0.70
N VAL A 34 -8.85 16.59 1.37
CA VAL A 34 -7.97 15.44 1.25
C VAL A 34 -7.68 14.83 2.62
N VAL A 35 -7.77 13.50 2.72
CA VAL A 35 -7.35 12.74 3.90
C VAL A 35 -6.17 11.86 3.53
N LEU A 36 -5.10 11.91 4.32
CA LEU A 36 -3.85 11.21 4.05
C LEU A 36 -3.55 10.18 5.15
N SER A 37 -3.08 9.01 4.77
CA SER A 37 -2.44 8.04 5.66
C SER A 37 -1.06 7.64 5.14
N PRO A 38 -0.10 7.29 6.02
CA PRO A 38 1.29 7.05 5.62
C PRO A 38 1.52 5.57 5.28
N HIS A 39 1.07 5.12 4.12
CA HIS A 39 1.21 3.75 3.60
C HIS A 39 0.95 2.66 4.67
N SER A 40 -0.16 2.82 5.39
CA SER A 40 -0.45 2.08 6.60
C SER A 40 -1.63 1.13 6.45
N ALA A 41 -2.24 1.02 5.26
CA ALA A 41 -3.43 0.18 5.06
C ALA A 41 -3.21 -1.28 5.45
N VAL A 42 -2.01 -1.82 5.25
CA VAL A 42 -1.67 -3.23 5.58
C VAL A 42 -1.29 -3.44 7.05
N LEU A 43 -1.07 -2.38 7.83
CA LEU A 43 -0.47 -2.44 9.16
C LEU A 43 -1.48 -2.82 10.27
N THR A 44 -2.32 -3.81 10.01
CA THR A 44 -3.16 -4.44 11.05
C THR A 44 -2.45 -5.65 11.65
N ARG A 45 -2.83 -6.02 12.88
CA ARG A 45 -2.26 -7.21 13.53
C ARG A 45 -2.54 -8.46 12.71
N GLU A 46 -3.76 -8.59 12.21
CA GLU A 46 -4.24 -9.71 11.42
C GLU A 46 -3.47 -9.83 10.10
N SER A 47 -3.39 -8.73 9.33
CA SER A 47 -2.67 -8.71 8.05
C SER A 47 -1.18 -9.02 8.23
N MET A 48 -0.52 -8.42 9.22
CA MET A 48 0.89 -8.68 9.48
C MET A 48 1.16 -10.12 9.94
N MET A 49 0.24 -10.71 10.72
CA MET A 49 0.35 -12.11 11.13
C MET A 49 0.15 -13.08 9.96
N GLU A 50 -0.79 -12.82 9.06
CA GLU A 50 -0.97 -13.67 7.86
C GLU A 50 0.20 -13.51 6.88
N LEU A 51 0.71 -12.29 6.69
CA LEU A 51 1.90 -12.05 5.87
C LEU A 51 3.11 -12.82 6.43
N ALA A 52 3.34 -12.76 7.74
CA ALA A 52 4.43 -13.52 8.38
C ALA A 52 4.27 -15.03 8.18
N ARG A 53 3.05 -15.57 8.31
CA ARG A 53 2.77 -16.98 8.04
C ARG A 53 3.02 -17.36 6.59
N LEU A 54 2.57 -16.53 5.65
CA LEU A 54 2.78 -16.76 4.22
C LEU A 54 4.27 -16.77 3.86
N VAL A 55 5.05 -15.81 4.39
CA VAL A 55 6.50 -15.76 4.15
C VAL A 55 7.20 -17.00 4.72
N VAL A 56 6.91 -17.36 5.97
CA VAL A 56 7.49 -18.57 6.60
C VAL A 56 7.09 -19.83 5.82
N GLY A 57 5.81 -19.97 5.46
CA GLY A 57 5.32 -21.12 4.71
C GLY A 57 5.97 -21.25 3.32
N ASN A 58 6.22 -20.14 2.62
CA ASN A 58 6.97 -20.16 1.36
C ASN A 58 8.43 -20.61 1.56
N LEU A 59 9.09 -20.17 2.63
CA LEU A 59 10.46 -20.61 2.94
C LEU A 59 10.50 -22.12 3.25
N GLU A 60 9.54 -22.62 4.04
CA GLU A 60 9.41 -24.04 4.36
C GLU A 60 9.18 -24.89 3.11
N ALA A 61 8.28 -24.46 2.23
CA ALA A 61 8.02 -25.12 0.95
C ALA A 61 9.27 -25.17 0.08
N PHE A 62 9.97 -24.03 -0.07
CA PHE A 62 11.21 -23.94 -0.85
C PHE A 62 12.28 -24.93 -0.38
N PHE A 63 12.56 -24.98 0.94
CA PHE A 63 13.57 -25.90 1.48
C PHE A 63 13.14 -27.38 1.48
N SER A 64 11.84 -27.64 1.30
CA SER A 64 11.28 -28.99 1.17
C SER A 64 11.16 -29.46 -0.28
N ASN A 65 11.54 -28.63 -1.26
CA ASN A 65 11.29 -28.83 -2.70
C ASN A 65 9.79 -29.02 -3.03
N GLU A 66 8.92 -28.35 -2.28
CA GLU A 66 7.47 -28.27 -2.54
C GLU A 66 7.12 -26.96 -3.26
N PRO A 67 5.98 -26.88 -3.97
CA PRO A 67 5.53 -25.64 -4.60
C PRO A 67 5.32 -24.50 -3.58
N LEU A 68 5.58 -23.27 -4.01
CA LEU A 68 5.36 -22.06 -3.20
C LEU A 68 3.86 -21.83 -2.93
N LEU A 69 3.54 -21.30 -1.76
CA LEU A 69 2.16 -20.95 -1.38
C LEU A 69 1.63 -19.74 -2.14
N SER A 70 2.54 -18.85 -2.55
CA SER A 70 2.24 -17.65 -3.34
C SER A 70 3.31 -17.49 -4.41
N GLU A 71 3.32 -18.41 -5.38
CA GLU A 71 4.18 -18.31 -6.55
C GLU A 71 3.82 -17.04 -7.34
N TYR A 72 4.85 -16.35 -7.81
CA TYR A 72 4.69 -15.22 -8.71
C TYR A 72 4.89 -15.72 -10.14
N GLU A 73 3.89 -15.49 -10.98
CA GLU A 73 3.92 -15.81 -12.41
C GLU A 73 4.14 -14.49 -13.17
N ASP A 74 5.22 -14.42 -13.97
CA ASP A 74 5.43 -13.32 -14.92
C ASP A 74 4.55 -13.59 -16.15
N ASP A 75 3.42 -12.89 -16.25
CA ASP A 75 2.60 -12.78 -17.48
C ASP A 75 3.22 -11.78 -18.49
#